data_AF-A0A958PXG4-F1
#
_entry.id   AF-A0A958PXG4-F1
#
_cell.length_a   1.000
_cell.length_b   1.000
_cell.length_c   1.000
_cell.angle_alpha   90.00
_cell.angle_beta   90.00
_cell.angle_gamma   90.00
#
_symmetry.space_group_name_H-M   'P 1'
#
loop_
_entity.id
_entity.type
_entity.pdbx_description
1 polymer ?
#
loop_
_entity_poly.entity_id
_entity_poly.type
_entity_poly.pdbx_seq_one_letter_code
_entity_poly.pdbx_strand_id
1 'polypeptide(L)'
;MPTIILREMELISEIILWTFLSVICLMMINYSFKMIELGYVLKYRKPFYVHFYLFPKKLKDSQRRILENSFSFFNKLDPKHQGFFEHRIRLFIKDKVFIGRDGMVIDDEVKTLISATAVMLTFGFRDFYIGLIDKILIYPEAFYSKTNTDYHKGEFNPKLKALVISWEDFKRGFDIANDNLNLGVHEFAHAIHLNSMKERDVSSTIFNDSFTELTELLSSNAVLRQELLDSAYFRNYAYTNQYEFVAVIIETFIETPQEFKAQFPQIYAKTKQMLNFNFANY
;
A
#
# COMPACT_ATOMS: atom_id res chain seq x y z
N MET A 1 -26.23 -54.90 -24.61
CA MET A 1 -25.00 -54.07 -24.71
C MET A 1 -25.26 -52.63 -25.14
N PRO A 2 -25.99 -52.31 -26.23
CA PRO A 2 -26.10 -50.91 -26.70
C PRO A 2 -26.89 -49.97 -25.77
N THR A 3 -27.89 -50.47 -25.04
CA THR A 3 -28.73 -49.67 -24.13
C THR A 3 -28.04 -49.25 -22.84
N ILE A 4 -27.05 -50.01 -22.36
CA ILE A 4 -26.26 -49.66 -21.16
C ILE A 4 -25.32 -48.50 -21.50
N ILE A 5 -24.66 -48.59 -22.67
CA ILE A 5 -23.74 -47.55 -23.16
C ILE A 5 -24.49 -46.23 -23.39
N LEU A 6 -25.70 -46.26 -23.97
CA LEU A 6 -26.51 -45.06 -24.17
C LEU A 6 -26.90 -44.38 -22.85
N ARG A 7 -27.29 -45.17 -21.83
CA ARG A 7 -27.65 -44.65 -20.51
C ARG A 7 -26.44 -44.08 -19.76
N GLU A 8 -25.27 -44.72 -19.90
CA GLU A 8 -24.01 -44.19 -19.37
C GLU A 8 -23.64 -42.87 -20.06
N MET A 9 -23.80 -42.77 -21.38
CA MET A 9 -23.57 -41.53 -22.13
C MET A 9 -24.54 -40.41 -21.73
N GLU A 10 -25.82 -40.71 -21.52
CA GLU A 10 -26.81 -39.75 -21.01
C GLU A 10 -26.45 -39.26 -19.60
N LEU A 11 -26.11 -40.17 -18.68
CA LEU A 11 -25.70 -39.82 -17.32
C LEU A 11 -24.44 -38.94 -17.32
N ILE A 12 -23.45 -39.27 -18.15
CA ILE A 12 -22.25 -38.46 -18.32
C ILE A 12 -22.60 -37.07 -18.85
N SER A 13 -23.49 -36.98 -19.85
CA SER A 13 -23.95 -35.70 -20.40
C SER A 13 -24.68 -34.85 -19.35
N GLU A 14 -25.54 -35.45 -18.53
CA GLU A 14 -26.21 -34.75 -17.43
C GLU A 14 -25.22 -34.23 -16.39
N ILE A 15 -24.24 -35.04 -15.98
CA ILE A 15 -23.19 -34.62 -15.04
C ILE A 15 -22.39 -33.45 -15.62
N ILE A 16 -22.00 -33.52 -16.89
CA ILE A 16 -21.28 -32.43 -17.57
C ILE A 16 -22.14 -31.16 -17.60
N LEU A 17 -23.43 -31.28 -17.91
CA LEU A 17 -24.35 -30.14 -17.95
C LEU A 17 -24.50 -29.49 -16.57
N TRP A 18 -24.75 -30.27 -15.53
CA TRP A 18 -24.92 -29.75 -14.17
C TRP A 18 -23.65 -29.13 -13.61
N THR A 19 -22.49 -29.73 -13.88
CA THR A 19 -21.19 -29.14 -13.49
C THR A 19 -20.96 -27.81 -14.21
N PHE A 20 -21.24 -27.74 -15.52
CA PHE A 20 -21.16 -26.49 -16.29
C PHE A 20 -22.11 -25.41 -15.77
N LEU A 21 -23.38 -25.74 -15.54
CA LEU A 21 -24.36 -24.81 -14.97
C LEU A 21 -23.96 -24.33 -13.57
N SER A 22 -23.40 -25.22 -12.75
CA SER A 22 -22.90 -24.87 -11.42
C SER A 22 -21.75 -23.86 -11.50
N VAL A 23 -20.82 -24.04 -12.44
CA VAL A 23 -19.72 -23.08 -12.68
C VAL A 23 -20.25 -21.73 -13.12
N ILE A 24 -21.21 -21.69 -14.05
CA ILE A 24 -21.85 -20.43 -14.49
C ILE A 24 -22.55 -19.75 -13.32
N CYS A 25 -23.32 -20.49 -12.52
CA CYS A 25 -24.03 -19.96 -11.37
C CYS A 25 -23.04 -19.33 -10.35
N LEU A 26 -21.94 -20.03 -10.05
CA LEU A 26 -20.87 -19.49 -9.20
C LEU A 26 -20.22 -18.23 -9.78
N MET A 27 -19.99 -18.18 -11.10
CA MET A 27 -19.48 -16.98 -11.77
C MET A 27 -20.47 -15.82 -11.68
N MET A 28 -21.76 -16.06 -11.87
CA MET A 28 -22.82 -15.04 -11.75
C MET A 28 -22.94 -14.51 -10.31
N ILE A 29 -22.88 -15.38 -9.31
CA ILE A 29 -22.89 -14.99 -7.90
C ILE A 29 -21.67 -14.12 -7.59
N ASN A 30 -20.48 -14.53 -8.02
CA ASN A 30 -19.25 -13.76 -7.83
C ASN A 30 -19.30 -12.40 -8.53
N TYR A 31 -19.81 -12.34 -9.76
CA TYR A 31 -20.01 -11.09 -10.48
C TYR A 31 -21.00 -10.17 -9.75
N SER A 32 -22.13 -10.71 -9.29
CA SER A 32 -23.13 -9.95 -8.54
C SER A 32 -22.57 -9.38 -7.24
N PHE A 33 -21.77 -10.17 -6.52
CA PHE A 33 -21.05 -9.72 -5.33
C PHE A 33 -20.11 -8.55 -5.64
N LYS A 34 -19.31 -8.65 -6.72
CA LYS A 34 -18.42 -7.56 -7.17
C LYS A 34 -19.18 -6.30 -7.54
N MET A 35 -20.35 -6.41 -8.17
CA MET A 35 -21.17 -5.25 -8.53
C MET A 35 -21.79 -4.57 -7.30
N ILE A 36 -22.27 -5.34 -6.33
CA ILE A 36 -22.79 -4.83 -5.05
C ILE A 36 -21.67 -4.11 -4.29
N GLU A 37 -20.48 -4.71 -4.26
CA GLU A 37 -19.31 -4.12 -3.64
C GLU A 37 -18.87 -2.82 -4.34
N LEU A 38 -18.83 -2.80 -5.67
CA LEU A 38 -18.53 -1.59 -6.41
C LEU A 38 -19.51 -0.47 -6.05
N GLY A 39 -20.82 -0.76 -5.99
CA GLY A 39 -21.81 0.21 -5.54
C GLY A 39 -21.57 0.72 -4.11
N TYR A 40 -21.16 -0.17 -3.19
CA TYR A 40 -20.78 0.22 -1.84
C TYR A 40 -19.52 1.10 -1.82
N VAL A 41 -18.49 0.76 -2.58
CA VAL A 41 -17.23 1.51 -2.67
C VAL A 41 -17.46 2.90 -3.24
N LEU A 42 -18.27 3.02 -4.30
CA LEU A 42 -18.64 4.31 -4.88
C LEU A 42 -19.41 5.19 -3.88
N LYS A 43 -20.25 4.60 -3.02
CA LYS A 43 -21.06 5.34 -2.06
C LYS A 43 -20.31 5.71 -0.77
N TYR A 44 -19.52 4.79 -0.22
CA TYR A 44 -18.93 4.93 1.12
C TYR A 44 -17.41 5.10 1.11
N ARG A 45 -16.76 4.96 -0.05
CA ARG A 45 -15.30 5.10 -0.23
C ARG A 45 -14.49 4.18 0.69
N LYS A 46 -15.04 2.99 0.96
CA LYS A 46 -14.43 1.97 1.83
C LYS A 46 -14.68 0.57 1.29
N PRO A 47 -13.75 -0.38 1.50
CA PRO A 47 -13.98 -1.78 1.19
C PRO A 47 -14.93 -2.41 2.23
N PHE A 48 -15.71 -3.43 1.85
CA PHE A 48 -16.50 -4.23 2.80
C PHE A 48 -15.68 -4.86 3.93
N TYR A 49 -14.47 -5.32 3.60
CA TYR A 49 -13.50 -5.82 4.55
C TYR A 49 -12.07 -5.51 4.07
N VAL A 50 -11.14 -5.43 5.01
CA VAL A 50 -9.72 -5.18 4.77
C VAL A 50 -8.90 -6.44 5.05
N HIS A 51 -9.07 -7.01 6.24
CA HIS A 51 -8.34 -8.19 6.69
C HIS A 51 -9.26 -9.40 6.81
N PHE A 52 -8.97 -10.44 6.05
CA PHE A 52 -9.62 -11.74 6.20
C PHE A 52 -8.59 -12.85 5.97
N TYR A 53 -8.10 -13.42 7.07
CA TYR A 53 -7.07 -14.47 7.05
C TYR A 53 -7.51 -15.61 7.97
N LEU A 54 -7.79 -16.78 7.37
CA LEU A 54 -8.17 -17.98 8.15
C LEU A 54 -7.02 -18.46 9.04
N PHE A 55 -5.79 -18.40 8.53
CA PHE A 55 -4.59 -18.84 9.24
C PHE A 55 -3.49 -17.77 9.09
N PRO A 56 -3.52 -16.71 9.94
CA PRO A 56 -2.50 -15.67 9.90
C PRO A 56 -1.12 -16.27 10.20
N LYS A 57 -0.13 -15.82 9.44
CA LYS A 57 1.26 -16.30 9.57
C LYS A 57 2.00 -15.40 10.55
N LYS A 58 2.81 -15.99 11.42
CA LYS A 58 3.65 -15.25 12.36
C LYS A 58 5.02 -14.94 11.77
N LEU A 59 5.65 -13.85 12.23
CA LEU A 59 7.04 -13.55 11.96
C LEU A 59 7.97 -14.44 12.78
N LYS A 60 9.27 -14.42 12.46
CA LYS A 60 10.30 -14.98 13.35
C LYS A 60 10.40 -14.11 14.62
N ASP A 61 10.86 -14.70 15.72
CA ASP A 61 11.03 -13.96 16.97
C ASP A 61 12.00 -12.78 16.85
N SER A 62 13.07 -12.92 16.07
CA SER A 62 14.01 -11.83 15.76
C SER A 62 13.29 -10.63 15.12
N GLN A 63 12.52 -10.88 14.06
CA GLN A 63 11.77 -9.88 13.31
C GLN A 63 10.67 -9.24 14.16
N ARG A 64 9.99 -10.03 15.00
CA ARG A 64 8.98 -9.51 15.92
C ARG A 64 9.60 -8.54 16.92
N ARG A 65 10.74 -8.89 17.53
CA ARG A 65 11.46 -7.99 18.45
C ARG A 65 11.90 -6.70 17.78
N ILE A 66 12.33 -6.76 16.52
CA ILE A 66 12.68 -5.56 15.74
C ILE A 66 11.47 -4.62 15.64
N LEU A 67 10.27 -5.15 15.32
CA LEU A 67 9.05 -4.35 15.26
C LEU A 67 8.66 -3.75 16.62
N GLU A 68 8.69 -4.55 17.67
CA GLU A 68 8.35 -4.12 19.03
C GLU A 68 9.28 -2.97 19.50
N ASN A 69 10.56 -3.05 19.14
CA ASN A 69 11.55 -2.04 19.53
C ASN A 69 11.55 -0.78 18.64
N SER A 70 11.25 -0.92 17.35
CA SER A 70 11.61 0.11 16.36
C SER A 70 10.43 0.65 15.54
N PHE A 71 9.22 0.09 15.69
CA PHE A 71 8.10 0.43 14.80
C PHE A 71 6.85 0.86 15.59
N SER A 72 6.75 2.16 15.87
CA SER A 72 5.69 2.77 16.70
C SER A 72 4.27 2.38 16.26
N PHE A 73 4.01 2.30 14.96
CA PHE A 73 2.71 1.88 14.43
C PHE A 73 2.30 0.49 14.91
N PHE A 74 3.21 -0.49 14.93
CA PHE A 74 2.92 -1.86 15.37
C PHE A 74 2.52 -1.91 16.85
N ASN A 75 3.19 -1.10 17.67
CA ASN A 75 2.92 -1.02 19.11
C ASN A 75 1.58 -0.35 19.45
N LYS A 76 1.01 0.41 18.51
CA LYS A 76 -0.32 1.05 18.65
C LYS A 76 -1.47 0.15 18.18
N LEU A 77 -1.18 -0.98 17.54
CA LEU A 77 -2.21 -1.93 17.09
C LEU A 77 -2.66 -2.82 18.26
N ASP A 78 -3.94 -3.18 18.29
CA ASP A 78 -4.41 -4.24 19.19
C ASP A 78 -3.88 -5.63 18.74
N PRO A 79 -3.91 -6.65 19.62
CA PRO A 79 -3.30 -7.95 19.33
C PRO A 79 -3.80 -8.64 18.05
N LYS A 80 -5.06 -8.41 17.65
CA LYS A 80 -5.60 -8.98 16.42
C LYS A 80 -4.98 -8.32 15.19
N HIS A 81 -4.91 -6.99 15.18
CA HIS A 81 -4.28 -6.24 14.09
C HIS A 81 -2.76 -6.44 14.05
N GLN A 82 -2.09 -6.62 15.18
CA GLN A 82 -0.69 -7.03 15.21
C GLN A 82 -0.48 -8.36 14.46
N GLY A 83 -1.33 -9.37 14.71
CA GLY A 83 -1.27 -10.64 13.98
C GLY A 83 -1.50 -10.50 12.46
N PHE A 84 -2.39 -9.58 12.05
CA PHE A 84 -2.60 -9.28 10.62
C PHE A 84 -1.42 -8.53 9.99
N PHE A 85 -0.80 -7.62 10.74
CA PHE A 85 0.37 -6.89 10.32
C PHE A 85 1.57 -7.82 10.11
N GLU A 86 1.84 -8.69 11.09
CA GLU A 86 2.87 -9.75 10.99
C GLU A 86 2.64 -10.65 9.78
N HIS A 87 1.38 -11.06 9.56
CA HIS A 87 1.01 -11.87 8.41
C HIS A 87 1.36 -11.18 7.09
N ARG A 88 0.98 -9.92 6.92
CA ARG A 88 1.27 -9.15 5.71
C ARG A 88 2.77 -8.90 5.51
N ILE A 89 3.51 -8.56 6.57
CA ILE A 89 4.97 -8.43 6.50
C ILE A 89 5.60 -9.73 6.02
N ARG A 90 5.19 -10.86 6.59
CA ARG A 90 5.73 -12.16 6.17
C ARG A 90 5.45 -12.47 4.70
N LEU A 91 4.26 -12.12 4.22
CA LEU A 91 3.91 -12.30 2.81
C LEU A 91 4.73 -11.36 1.92
N PHE A 92 4.88 -10.10 2.31
CA PHE A 92 5.69 -9.12 1.58
C PHE A 92 7.16 -9.56 1.49
N ILE A 93 7.77 -9.98 2.60
CA ILE A 93 9.15 -10.50 2.62
C ILE A 93 9.31 -11.69 1.68
N LYS A 94 8.30 -12.57 1.59
CA LYS A 94 8.32 -13.73 0.69
C LYS A 94 8.17 -13.32 -0.78
N ASP A 95 7.38 -12.29 -1.05
CA ASP A 95 7.03 -11.83 -2.38
C ASP A 95 8.15 -11.01 -3.04
N LYS A 96 8.93 -10.26 -2.25
CA LYS A 96 9.97 -9.34 -2.77
C LYS A 96 11.37 -9.92 -2.73
N VAL A 97 12.20 -9.53 -3.70
CA VAL A 97 13.63 -9.80 -3.72
C VAL A 97 14.40 -8.62 -3.15
N PHE A 98 15.12 -8.84 -2.05
CA PHE A 98 15.97 -7.83 -1.41
C PHE A 98 17.43 -8.00 -1.86
N ILE A 99 18.04 -6.93 -2.34
CA ILE A 99 19.38 -6.95 -2.95
C ILE A 99 20.25 -5.89 -2.30
N GLY A 100 21.32 -6.31 -1.62
CA GLY A 100 22.34 -5.40 -1.10
C GLY A 100 23.28 -4.94 -2.21
N ARG A 101 23.61 -3.65 -2.18
CA ARG A 101 24.61 -3.02 -3.05
C ARG A 101 25.75 -2.46 -2.21
N ASP A 102 26.93 -2.35 -2.82
CA ASP A 102 28.13 -1.76 -2.19
C ASP A 102 28.46 -2.34 -0.80
N GLY A 103 28.35 -3.68 -0.69
CA GLY A 103 28.63 -4.41 0.55
C GLY A 103 27.51 -4.41 1.58
N MET A 104 26.37 -3.77 1.30
CA MET A 104 25.21 -3.75 2.19
C MET A 104 24.70 -5.18 2.48
N VAL A 105 24.64 -5.55 3.76
CA VAL A 105 24.13 -6.84 4.21
C VAL A 105 22.62 -6.76 4.40
N ILE A 106 21.88 -7.71 3.81
CA ILE A 106 20.43 -7.79 3.95
C ILE A 106 20.07 -8.78 5.08
N ASP A 107 20.04 -8.27 6.30
CA ASP A 107 19.67 -9.03 7.49
C ASP A 107 18.15 -8.99 7.79
N ASP A 108 17.77 -9.50 8.96
CA ASP A 108 16.37 -9.49 9.39
C ASP A 108 15.88 -8.06 9.71
N GLU A 109 16.72 -7.12 10.15
CA GLU A 109 16.33 -5.72 10.43
C GLU A 109 15.92 -5.02 9.13
N VAL A 110 16.78 -5.07 8.11
CA VAL A 110 16.51 -4.47 6.79
C VAL A 110 15.22 -5.00 6.20
N LYS A 111 15.05 -6.34 6.17
CA LYS A 111 13.84 -6.96 5.64
C LYS A 111 12.60 -6.56 6.42
N THR A 112 12.71 -6.47 7.75
CA THR A 112 11.57 -6.21 8.62
C THR A 112 11.12 -4.76 8.49
N LEU A 113 12.01 -3.79 8.63
CA LEU A 113 11.63 -2.37 8.64
C LEU A 113 11.12 -1.89 7.28
N ILE A 114 11.78 -2.29 6.18
CA ILE A 114 11.32 -1.96 4.82
C ILE A 114 9.93 -2.55 4.57
N SER A 115 9.74 -3.84 4.90
CA SER A 115 8.44 -4.50 4.70
C SER A 115 7.36 -3.91 5.60
N ALA A 116 7.69 -3.57 6.85
CA ALA A 116 6.77 -2.94 7.78
C ALA A 116 6.30 -1.57 7.28
N THR A 117 7.19 -0.79 6.68
CA THR A 117 6.86 0.51 6.06
C THR A 117 5.84 0.34 4.94
N ALA A 118 6.10 -0.56 3.99
CA ALA A 118 5.17 -0.84 2.90
C ALA A 118 3.81 -1.35 3.42
N VAL A 119 3.83 -2.26 4.38
CA VAL A 119 2.63 -2.87 4.96
C VAL A 119 1.84 -1.87 5.81
N MET A 120 2.51 -0.92 6.48
CA MET A 120 1.85 0.16 7.22
C MET A 120 1.03 1.01 6.26
N LEU A 121 1.64 1.50 5.17
CA LEU A 121 0.95 2.36 4.20
C LEU A 121 -0.21 1.64 3.50
N THR A 122 -0.07 0.33 3.28
CA THR A 122 -1.13 -0.50 2.67
C THR A 122 -2.00 -1.21 3.71
N PHE A 123 -1.93 -0.86 4.99
CA PHE A 123 -2.63 -1.61 6.04
C PHE A 123 -4.15 -1.51 5.90
N GLY A 124 -4.66 -0.35 5.48
CA GLY A 124 -6.08 -0.15 5.14
C GLY A 124 -6.51 -0.74 3.80
N PHE A 125 -5.59 -1.25 2.98
CA PHE A 125 -5.92 -1.83 1.70
C PHE A 125 -6.41 -3.26 1.85
N ARG A 126 -7.39 -3.65 1.03
CA ARG A 126 -7.80 -5.04 0.93
C ARG A 126 -6.72 -5.84 0.21
N ASP A 127 -6.35 -5.38 -0.99
CA ASP A 127 -5.17 -5.87 -1.68
C ASP A 127 -3.98 -4.99 -1.30
N PHE A 128 -3.10 -5.55 -0.47
CA PHE A 128 -1.97 -4.82 0.09
C PHE A 128 -0.69 -4.97 -0.75
N TYR A 129 -0.73 -5.77 -1.81
CA TYR A 129 0.44 -5.99 -2.65
C TYR A 129 0.71 -4.80 -3.55
N ILE A 130 1.97 -4.38 -3.60
CA ILE A 130 2.45 -3.38 -4.56
C ILE A 130 3.07 -4.16 -5.73
N GLY A 131 2.27 -4.47 -6.74
CA GLY A 131 2.64 -5.31 -7.90
C GLY A 131 3.67 -4.66 -8.85
N LEU A 132 3.91 -3.35 -8.67
CA LEU A 132 4.98 -2.63 -9.34
C LEU A 132 6.35 -2.71 -8.64
N ILE A 133 6.48 -3.41 -7.52
CA ILE A 133 7.77 -3.67 -6.88
C ILE A 133 8.01 -5.18 -6.90
N ASP A 134 9.04 -5.63 -7.61
CA ASP A 134 9.52 -7.01 -7.53
C ASP A 134 10.85 -7.07 -6.76
N LYS A 135 11.66 -6.00 -6.87
CA LYS A 135 13.00 -5.90 -6.31
C LYS A 135 13.14 -4.67 -5.43
N ILE A 136 13.81 -4.82 -4.31
CA ILE A 136 14.22 -3.71 -3.44
C ILE A 136 15.75 -3.76 -3.36
N LEU A 137 16.39 -2.71 -3.86
CA LEU A 137 17.84 -2.55 -3.84
C LEU A 137 18.18 -1.61 -2.68
N ILE A 138 19.10 -2.04 -1.83
CA ILE A 138 19.53 -1.28 -0.66
C ILE A 138 21.01 -0.94 -0.79
N TYR A 139 21.32 0.36 -0.79
CA TYR A 139 22.66 0.91 -0.67
C TYR A 139 22.91 1.32 0.78
N PRO A 140 24.16 1.31 1.28
CA PRO A 140 24.46 1.79 2.62
C PRO A 140 24.16 3.29 2.77
N GLU A 141 24.58 4.09 1.79
CA GLU A 141 24.47 5.56 1.75
C GLU A 141 23.77 6.03 0.46
N ALA A 142 23.72 7.34 0.21
CA ALA A 142 23.22 7.89 -1.04
C ALA A 142 24.01 7.36 -2.26
N PHE A 143 23.32 7.10 -3.36
CA PHE A 143 23.87 6.42 -4.53
C PHE A 143 23.71 7.26 -5.79
N TYR A 144 24.62 7.09 -6.74
CA TYR A 144 24.52 7.76 -8.03
C TYR A 144 23.53 7.02 -8.95
N SER A 145 22.42 7.68 -9.31
CA SER A 145 21.48 7.14 -10.30
C SER A 145 21.95 7.45 -11.70
N LYS A 146 22.14 6.40 -12.51
CA LYS A 146 22.40 6.56 -13.95
C LYS A 146 21.16 7.02 -14.73
N THR A 147 19.97 6.84 -14.17
CA THR A 147 18.70 7.23 -14.83
C THR A 147 18.55 8.75 -14.84
N ASN A 148 18.85 9.38 -13.69
CA ASN A 148 18.63 10.82 -13.47
C ASN A 148 19.94 11.62 -13.43
N THR A 149 21.09 10.94 -13.54
CA THR A 149 22.44 11.54 -13.53
C THR A 149 22.78 12.37 -12.29
N ASP A 150 22.20 12.02 -11.14
CA ASP A 150 22.40 12.70 -9.85
C ASP A 150 22.56 11.68 -8.70
N TYR A 151 22.95 12.17 -7.53
CA TYR A 151 22.92 11.39 -6.29
C TYR A 151 21.51 11.37 -5.72
N HIS A 152 21.00 10.16 -5.49
CA HIS A 152 19.69 9.92 -4.93
C HIS A 152 19.79 9.21 -3.58
N LYS A 153 18.84 9.55 -2.71
CA LYS A 153 18.59 8.82 -1.46
C LYS A 153 17.60 7.68 -1.71
N GLY A 154 16.67 7.87 -2.62
CA GLY A 154 15.71 6.87 -3.07
C GLY A 154 15.36 7.06 -4.55
N GLU A 155 14.95 5.96 -5.19
CA GLU A 155 14.43 5.98 -6.55
C GLU A 155 13.45 4.82 -6.74
N PHE A 156 12.25 5.12 -7.21
CA PHE A 156 11.33 4.10 -7.70
C PHE A 156 11.30 4.03 -9.23
N ASN A 157 11.65 2.88 -9.77
CA ASN A 157 11.62 2.60 -11.21
C ASN A 157 10.51 1.59 -11.56
N PRO A 158 9.33 2.04 -12.03
CA PRO A 158 8.21 1.16 -12.32
C PRO A 158 8.44 0.23 -13.54
N LYS A 159 9.30 0.63 -14.49
CA LYS A 159 9.64 -0.21 -15.66
C LYS A 159 10.46 -1.44 -15.25
N LEU A 160 11.42 -1.22 -14.36
CA LEU A 160 12.26 -2.30 -13.80
C LEU A 160 11.61 -2.99 -12.59
N LYS A 161 10.47 -2.47 -12.14
CA LYS A 161 9.80 -2.84 -10.89
C LYS A 161 10.76 -2.88 -9.70
N ALA A 162 11.59 -1.84 -9.60
CA ALA A 162 12.68 -1.76 -8.64
C ALA A 162 12.50 -0.52 -7.77
N LEU A 163 12.56 -0.73 -6.45
CA LEU A 163 12.69 0.32 -5.46
C LEU A 163 14.15 0.36 -5.01
N VAL A 164 14.79 1.52 -5.06
CA VAL A 164 16.18 1.71 -4.62
C VAL A 164 16.19 2.66 -3.43
N ILE A 165 16.88 2.29 -2.35
CA ILE A 165 16.86 3.03 -1.09
C ILE A 165 18.27 3.08 -0.49
N SER A 166 18.65 4.24 0.04
CA SER A 166 19.76 4.41 0.99
C SER A 166 19.32 3.98 2.39
N TRP A 167 20.04 3.03 2.98
CA TRP A 167 19.73 2.51 4.30
C TRP A 167 19.91 3.56 5.40
N GLU A 168 20.97 4.38 5.32
CA GLU A 168 21.21 5.47 6.27
C GLU A 168 20.02 6.45 6.30
N ASP A 169 19.59 6.95 5.13
CA ASP A 169 18.47 7.89 5.06
C ASP A 169 17.13 7.23 5.39
N PHE A 170 16.96 5.95 5.07
CA PHE A 170 15.79 5.18 5.50
C PHE A 170 15.70 5.10 7.02
N LYS A 171 16.82 4.75 7.70
CA LYS A 171 16.88 4.70 9.17
C LYS A 171 16.67 6.07 9.81
N ARG A 172 17.21 7.13 9.21
CA ARG A 172 17.03 8.50 9.70
C ARG A 172 15.55 8.90 9.80
N GLY A 173 14.71 8.49 8.85
CA GLY A 173 13.26 8.72 8.90
C GLY A 173 12.52 7.93 10.00
N PHE A 174 13.15 6.88 10.57
CA PHE A 174 12.61 6.21 11.77
C PHE A 174 13.08 6.88 13.05
N ASP A 175 14.30 7.39 13.06
CA ASP A 175 14.90 8.03 14.23
C ASP A 175 14.30 9.42 14.49
N ILE A 176 13.92 10.13 13.42
CA ILE A 176 13.25 11.44 13.47
C ILE A 176 11.86 11.28 12.87
N ALA A 177 10.86 10.99 13.71
CA ALA A 177 9.50 10.65 13.26
C ALA A 177 8.54 11.85 13.18
N ASN A 178 9.06 13.08 13.18
CA ASN A 178 8.26 14.32 13.27
C ASN A 178 8.80 15.49 12.44
N ASP A 179 9.72 15.25 11.51
CA ASP A 179 10.24 16.29 10.60
C ASP A 179 9.54 16.29 9.23
N ASN A 180 8.56 15.38 9.05
CA ASN A 180 7.82 15.15 7.81
C ASN A 180 8.76 14.79 6.64
N LEU A 181 9.86 14.08 6.93
CA LEU A 181 10.84 13.63 5.97
C LEU A 181 11.18 12.16 6.19
N ASN A 182 10.45 11.29 5.49
CA ASN A 182 10.61 9.87 5.62
C ASN A 182 10.81 9.21 4.27
N LEU A 183 12.07 8.90 3.95
CA LEU A 183 12.44 8.31 2.67
C LEU A 183 11.64 7.03 2.37
N GLY A 184 11.50 6.15 3.36
CA GLY A 184 10.76 4.91 3.20
C GLY A 184 9.30 5.18 2.84
N VAL A 185 8.64 6.05 3.58
CA VAL A 185 7.25 6.42 3.31
C VAL A 185 7.10 7.09 1.95
N HIS A 186 7.99 8.01 1.62
CA HIS A 186 8.00 8.76 0.36
C HIS A 186 8.06 7.83 -0.86
N GLU A 187 9.07 6.96 -0.91
CA GLU A 187 9.30 6.06 -2.05
C GLU A 187 8.18 5.01 -2.19
N PHE A 188 7.67 4.50 -1.06
CA PHE A 188 6.51 3.60 -1.12
C PHE A 188 5.22 4.34 -1.50
N ALA A 189 5.05 5.61 -1.14
CA ALA A 189 3.90 6.41 -1.56
C ALA A 189 3.88 6.59 -3.08
N HIS A 190 5.04 6.86 -3.72
CA HIS A 190 5.14 6.84 -5.19
C HIS A 190 4.75 5.49 -5.77
N ALA A 191 5.27 4.40 -5.20
CA ALA A 191 4.98 3.06 -5.69
C ALA A 191 3.50 2.69 -5.55
N ILE A 192 2.86 3.07 -4.43
CA ILE A 192 1.42 2.88 -4.19
C ILE A 192 0.62 3.69 -5.19
N HIS A 193 0.92 4.98 -5.37
CA HIS A 193 0.20 5.85 -6.29
C HIS A 193 0.26 5.29 -7.72
N LEU A 194 1.44 4.95 -8.22
CA LEU A 194 1.60 4.37 -9.56
C LEU A 194 0.95 2.99 -9.67
N ASN A 195 0.99 2.16 -8.62
CA ASN A 195 0.32 0.87 -8.60
C ASN A 195 -1.19 1.04 -8.68
N SER A 196 -1.75 1.99 -7.94
CA SER A 196 -3.17 2.30 -7.97
C SER A 196 -3.64 2.81 -9.32
N MET A 197 -2.84 3.61 -10.03
CA MET A 197 -3.16 4.02 -11.40
C MET A 197 -3.22 2.85 -12.40
N LYS A 198 -2.46 1.78 -12.15
CA LYS A 198 -2.38 0.62 -13.04
C LYS A 198 -3.42 -0.45 -12.71
N GLU A 199 -3.59 -0.73 -11.43
CA GLU A 199 -4.48 -1.77 -10.93
C GLU A 199 -5.93 -1.26 -10.84
N ARG A 200 -6.89 -2.18 -10.87
CA ARG A 200 -8.33 -1.86 -10.78
C ARG A 200 -9.04 -2.57 -9.64
N ASP A 201 -8.28 -2.95 -8.61
CA ASP A 201 -8.86 -3.48 -7.38
C ASP A 201 -9.58 -2.38 -6.58
N VAL A 202 -10.30 -2.79 -5.53
CA VAL A 202 -11.11 -1.90 -4.69
C VAL A 202 -10.27 -0.79 -4.05
N SER A 203 -9.09 -1.12 -3.53
CA SER A 203 -8.23 -0.15 -2.83
C SER A 203 -7.60 0.83 -3.81
N SER A 204 -7.15 0.34 -4.97
CA SER A 204 -6.65 1.21 -6.05
C SER A 204 -7.72 2.16 -6.59
N THR A 205 -8.97 1.70 -6.70
CA THR A 205 -10.11 2.56 -7.08
C THR A 205 -10.36 3.66 -6.05
N ILE A 206 -10.42 3.30 -4.76
CA ILE A 206 -10.59 4.29 -3.68
C ILE A 206 -9.45 5.29 -3.67
N PHE A 207 -8.20 4.85 -3.82
CA PHE A 207 -7.03 5.72 -3.84
C PHE A 207 -7.13 6.75 -4.97
N ASN A 208 -7.34 6.30 -6.21
CA ASN A 208 -7.41 7.19 -7.37
C ASN A 208 -8.59 8.16 -7.30
N ASP A 209 -9.78 7.68 -6.91
CA ASP A 209 -10.96 8.53 -6.78
C ASP A 209 -10.74 9.60 -5.70
N SER A 210 -10.16 9.23 -4.56
CA SER A 210 -9.88 10.16 -3.47
C SER A 210 -8.80 11.18 -3.83
N PHE A 211 -7.81 10.77 -4.62
CA PHE A 211 -6.79 11.67 -5.14
C PHE A 211 -7.37 12.65 -6.16
N THR A 212 -8.25 12.18 -7.05
CA THR A 212 -8.99 13.03 -7.99
C THR A 212 -9.84 14.05 -7.24
N GLU A 213 -10.63 13.60 -6.25
CA GLU A 213 -11.42 14.49 -5.39
C GLU A 213 -10.56 15.54 -4.66
N LEU A 214 -9.34 15.18 -4.23
CA LEU A 214 -8.41 16.12 -3.60
C LEU A 214 -7.89 17.17 -4.60
N THR A 215 -7.48 16.74 -5.80
CA THR A 215 -6.98 17.67 -6.82
C THR A 215 -8.09 18.61 -7.32
N GLU A 216 -9.32 18.13 -7.45
CA GLU A 216 -10.50 18.95 -7.74
C GLU A 216 -10.76 19.97 -6.63
N LEU A 217 -10.73 19.54 -5.36
CA LEU A 217 -10.90 20.43 -4.20
C LEU A 217 -9.88 21.58 -4.22
N LEU A 218 -8.59 21.27 -4.43
CA LEU A 218 -7.52 22.27 -4.47
C LEU A 218 -7.60 23.18 -5.71
N SER A 219 -8.15 22.67 -6.82
CA SER A 219 -8.35 23.43 -8.05
C SER A 219 -9.51 24.41 -7.91
N SER A 220 -10.64 23.96 -7.34
CA SER A 220 -11.85 24.77 -7.18
C SER A 220 -11.81 25.72 -5.97
N ASN A 221 -10.99 25.43 -4.96
CA ASN A 221 -10.88 26.23 -3.74
C ASN A 221 -9.55 27.01 -3.71
N ALA A 222 -9.56 28.20 -4.32
CA ALA A 222 -8.37 29.06 -4.37
C ALA A 222 -7.89 29.50 -2.97
N VAL A 223 -8.79 29.66 -2.00
CA VAL A 223 -8.45 30.06 -0.62
C VAL A 223 -7.66 28.94 0.05
N LEU A 224 -8.17 27.70 0.04
CA LEU A 224 -7.47 26.55 0.61
C LEU A 224 -6.11 26.32 -0.05
N ARG A 225 -6.03 26.50 -1.38
CA ARG A 225 -4.75 26.39 -2.10
C ARG A 225 -3.76 27.46 -1.65
N GLN A 226 -4.21 28.70 -1.45
CA GLN A 226 -3.35 29.77 -0.97
C GLN A 226 -2.91 29.55 0.48
N GLU A 227 -3.82 29.17 1.38
CA GLU A 227 -3.50 28.80 2.77
C GLU A 227 -2.44 27.68 2.84
N LEU A 228 -2.57 26.69 1.97
CA LEU A 228 -1.62 25.59 1.87
C LEU A 228 -0.22 26.06 1.46
N LEU A 229 -0.13 26.93 0.45
CA LEU A 229 1.14 27.52 0.00
C LEU A 229 1.76 28.43 1.07
N ASP A 230 0.94 29.22 1.76
CA ASP A 230 1.40 30.21 2.74
C ASP A 230 1.82 29.57 4.09
N SER A 231 1.26 28.41 4.44
CA SER A 231 1.57 27.73 5.71
C SER A 231 3.01 27.24 5.86
N ALA A 232 3.70 26.98 4.73
CA ALA A 232 4.97 26.25 4.68
C ALA A 232 4.96 24.88 5.41
N TYR A 233 3.78 24.33 5.73
CA TYR A 233 3.65 23.08 6.49
C TYR A 233 4.07 21.86 5.66
N PHE A 234 3.65 21.80 4.39
CA PHE A 234 4.23 20.86 3.43
C PHE A 234 5.51 21.45 2.85
N ARG A 235 6.53 20.60 2.73
CA ARG A 235 7.81 20.98 2.13
C ARG A 235 7.58 21.53 0.72
N ASN A 236 8.31 22.57 0.32
CA ASN A 236 8.21 23.17 -1.03
C ASN A 236 8.35 22.13 -2.16
N TYR A 237 9.10 21.06 -1.90
CA TYR A 237 9.28 19.93 -2.81
C TYR A 237 7.95 19.27 -3.23
N ALA A 238 6.92 19.29 -2.37
CA ALA A 238 5.57 18.79 -2.67
C ALA A 238 4.94 19.48 -3.88
N TYR A 239 5.36 20.70 -4.21
CA TYR A 239 4.79 21.51 -5.30
C TYR A 239 5.50 21.32 -6.64
N THR A 240 6.48 20.41 -6.71
CA THR A 240 7.21 20.12 -7.95
C THR A 240 6.29 19.49 -9.00
N ASN A 241 5.48 18.50 -8.60
CA ASN A 241 4.48 17.86 -9.43
C ASN A 241 3.50 17.05 -8.55
N GLN A 242 2.47 16.47 -9.18
CA GLN A 242 1.43 15.71 -8.47
C GLN A 242 1.94 14.43 -7.78
N TYR A 243 3.01 13.82 -8.27
CA TYR A 243 3.60 12.62 -7.65
C TYR A 243 4.31 12.97 -6.35
N GLU A 244 5.07 14.06 -6.34
CA GLU A 244 5.69 14.59 -5.12
C GLU A 244 4.65 15.05 -4.11
N PHE A 245 3.59 15.71 -4.58
CA PHE A 245 2.52 16.16 -3.71
C PHE A 245 1.91 14.99 -2.92
N VAL A 246 1.55 13.90 -3.59
CA VAL A 246 0.98 12.70 -2.94
C VAL A 246 1.96 12.07 -1.96
N ALA A 247 3.25 11.99 -2.33
CA ALA A 247 4.25 11.40 -1.45
C ALA A 247 4.42 12.23 -0.17
N VAL A 248 4.54 13.56 -0.30
CA VAL A 248 4.72 14.46 0.85
C VAL A 248 3.50 14.49 1.77
N ILE A 249 2.26 14.56 1.24
CA ILE A 249 1.09 14.52 2.12
C ILE A 249 0.95 13.19 2.85
N ILE A 250 1.39 12.08 2.26
CA ILE A 250 1.41 10.76 2.91
C ILE A 250 2.51 10.70 3.98
N GLU A 251 3.70 11.25 3.74
CA GLU A 251 4.72 11.42 4.78
C GLU A 251 4.16 12.19 5.97
N THR A 252 3.60 13.38 5.72
CA THR A 252 3.00 14.22 6.75
C THR A 252 1.85 13.52 7.49
N PHE A 253 1.04 12.74 6.77
CA PHE A 253 -0.02 11.92 7.36
C PHE A 253 0.51 10.87 8.33
N ILE A 254 1.64 10.25 8.02
CA ILE A 254 2.24 9.21 8.87
C ILE A 254 2.99 9.82 10.06
N GLU A 255 3.73 10.90 9.85
CA GLU A 255 4.62 11.46 10.87
C GLU A 255 3.90 12.40 11.84
N THR A 256 3.10 13.33 11.33
CA THR A 256 2.42 14.36 12.15
C THR A 256 0.90 14.39 11.94
N PRO A 257 0.18 13.25 12.07
CA PRO A 257 -1.25 13.15 11.73
C PRO A 257 -2.16 14.14 12.46
N GLN A 258 -1.88 14.43 13.73
CA GLN A 258 -2.72 15.33 14.53
C GLN A 258 -2.54 16.79 14.11
N GLU A 259 -1.31 17.20 13.80
CA GLU A 259 -1.02 18.54 13.28
C GLU A 259 -1.61 18.71 11.88
N PHE A 260 -1.44 17.70 11.02
CA PHE A 260 -2.02 17.72 9.67
C PHE A 260 -3.54 17.86 9.73
N LYS A 261 -4.20 17.08 10.60
CA LYS A 261 -5.64 17.18 10.80
C LYS A 261 -6.07 18.55 11.31
N ALA A 262 -5.29 19.17 12.18
CA ALA A 262 -5.60 20.48 12.75
C ALA A 262 -5.44 21.61 11.71
N GLN A 263 -4.35 21.60 10.93
CA GLN A 263 -4.05 22.65 9.96
C GLN A 263 -4.85 22.49 8.67
N PHE A 264 -4.94 21.26 8.13
CA PHE A 264 -5.55 20.98 6.82
C PHE A 264 -6.55 19.82 6.89
N PRO A 265 -7.66 19.95 7.65
CA PRO A 265 -8.60 18.86 7.91
C PRO A 265 -9.20 18.24 6.65
N GLN A 266 -9.44 19.03 5.59
CA GLN A 266 -10.01 18.54 4.33
C GLN A 266 -9.02 17.65 3.56
N ILE A 267 -7.74 18.04 3.53
CA ILE A 267 -6.67 17.29 2.85
C ILE A 267 -6.30 16.05 3.67
N TYR A 268 -6.26 16.18 4.99
CA TYR A 268 -6.14 15.05 5.91
C TYR A 268 -7.22 14.00 5.65
N ALA A 269 -8.48 14.42 5.54
CA ALA A 269 -9.60 13.51 5.30
C ALA A 269 -9.46 12.76 3.96
N LYS A 270 -9.02 13.44 2.89
CA LYS A 270 -8.75 12.79 1.61
C LYS A 270 -7.55 11.85 1.66
N THR A 271 -6.50 12.19 2.40
CA THR A 271 -5.34 11.31 2.61
C THR A 271 -5.70 10.05 3.40
N LYS A 272 -6.48 10.21 4.47
CA LYS A 272 -7.06 9.09 5.23
C LYS A 272 -7.96 8.20 4.36
N GLN A 273 -8.76 8.81 3.48
CA GLN A 273 -9.64 8.10 2.55
C GLN A 273 -8.83 7.30 1.52
N MET A 274 -7.80 7.91 0.92
CA MET A 274 -6.87 7.25 -0.02
C MET A 274 -6.29 5.96 0.59
N LEU A 275 -5.83 6.03 1.84
CA LEU A 275 -5.18 4.91 2.53
C LEU A 275 -6.17 3.96 3.24
N ASN A 276 -7.46 4.30 3.29
CA ASN A 276 -8.48 3.67 4.14
C ASN A 276 -7.97 3.42 5.58
N PHE A 277 -7.29 4.41 6.14
CA PHE A 277 -6.43 4.23 7.31
C PHE A 277 -7.22 4.49 8.60
N ASN A 278 -7.79 3.45 9.22
CA ASN A 278 -8.65 3.56 10.42
C ASN A 278 -8.06 2.85 11.65
N PHE A 279 -6.73 2.80 11.75
CA PHE A 279 -5.99 2.06 12.77
C PHE A 279 -5.09 2.99 13.56
N ALA A 280 -4.59 2.53 14.72
CA ALA A 280 -3.55 3.21 15.50
C ALA A 280 -3.83 4.69 15.83
N ASN A 281 -5.10 5.07 15.99
CA ASN A 281 -5.58 6.43 16.32
C ASN A 281 -5.35 7.52 15.25
N TYR A 282 -5.25 7.13 13.98
CA TYR A 282 -5.33 8.04 12.82
C TYR A 282 -6.79 8.32 12.44
#